data_AF-A0AAW1VHZ9-F1
#
_entry.id   AF-A0AAW1VHZ9-F1
#
_cell.length_a   1.000
_cell.length_b   1.000
_cell.length_c   1.000
_cell.angle_alpha   90.00
_cell.angle_beta   90.00
_cell.angle_gamma   90.00
#
_symmetry.space_group_name_H-M   'P 1'
#
loop_
_entity.id
_entity.type
_entity.pdbx_description
1 polymer ?
#
loop_
_entity_poly.entity_id
_entity_poly.type
_entity_poly.pdbx_seq_one_letter_code
_entity_poly.pdbx_strand_id
1 'polypeptide(L)'
;MCSITALAHLRAAVLFFLDISGSCGYSIAQQAALFHSIKSLFMNKPLIIVCNKTDLQPLEGISEEDMKLVTEMKAEAMKTVIGQGGEAMNDDGVLLTMSTLTEEGVISVKNAACERLLNQRVELKMKSKKINDCLNRFHVAMPKPRDQKERPPCIPQAVLEAKAKQAAEKEKRTTEKDMENDNGGAGVYSASLKKNYILANDEWKEDIMPEILDGHNVFDFVDPDILLRLEELEREEGLQQADDDYEMDGMELTPEEQKALAAIRKKKSLLIQQHRIKKSTAESRPTVPRKFDKDREFTTKRMGRQLSELGIDPARAIDRARRLFPKVEGTRQGPQSVKNRNKNARRGEADRVIPNLKPKHLFSGKRSNGKTQRR
;
A
#
# COMPACT_ATOMS: atom_id res chain seq x y z
N MET A 1 49.22 14.99 -29.75
CA MET A 1 49.02 13.69 -29.07
C MET A 1 47.57 13.48 -28.64
N CYS A 2 46.99 14.33 -27.78
CA CYS A 2 45.61 14.14 -27.27
C CYS A 2 44.52 14.05 -28.35
N SER A 3 44.60 14.83 -29.42
CA SER A 3 43.62 14.77 -30.52
C SER A 3 43.69 13.46 -31.29
N ILE A 4 44.90 12.92 -31.48
CA ILE A 4 45.13 11.65 -32.19
C ILE A 4 44.62 10.47 -31.33
N THR A 5 44.87 10.49 -30.02
CA THR A 5 44.37 9.44 -29.13
C THR A 5 42.83 9.44 -29.05
N ALA A 6 42.20 10.62 -29.00
CA ALA A 6 40.74 10.74 -29.07
C ALA A 6 40.19 10.19 -30.40
N LEU A 7 40.80 10.57 -31.52
CA LEU A 7 40.45 10.06 -32.86
C LEU A 7 40.72 8.57 -33.03
N ALA A 8 41.64 7.95 -32.29
CA ALA A 8 41.86 6.52 -32.35
C ALA A 8 40.79 5.74 -31.55
N HIS A 9 40.53 6.14 -30.30
CA HIS A 9 39.78 5.30 -29.35
C HIS A 9 38.29 5.60 -29.24
N LEU A 10 37.83 6.82 -29.52
CA LEU A 10 36.42 7.16 -29.36
C LEU A 10 35.57 6.58 -30.52
N ARG A 11 34.46 5.91 -30.17
CA ARG A 11 33.46 5.43 -31.15
C ARG A 11 32.37 6.48 -31.37
N ALA A 12 32.70 7.49 -32.19
CA ALA A 12 31.86 8.64 -32.47
C ALA A 12 31.89 9.00 -33.97
N ALA A 13 30.99 9.89 -34.37
CA ALA A 13 31.07 10.58 -35.65
C ALA A 13 32.23 11.58 -35.63
N VAL A 14 32.92 11.71 -36.76
CA VAL A 14 34.00 12.68 -36.94
C VAL A 14 33.48 13.78 -37.85
N LEU A 15 33.57 15.01 -37.36
CA LEU A 15 33.28 16.24 -38.11
C LEU A 15 34.62 16.86 -38.50
N PHE A 16 34.90 16.91 -39.80
CA PHE A 16 36.09 17.56 -40.33
C PHE A 16 35.71 18.96 -40.80
N PHE A 17 36.14 19.97 -40.05
CA PHE A 17 35.87 21.36 -40.37
C PHE A 17 36.90 21.89 -41.38
N LEU A 18 36.41 22.40 -42.50
CA LEU A 18 37.18 23.05 -43.55
C LEU A 18 36.81 24.54 -43.57
N ASP A 19 37.82 25.41 -43.51
CA ASP A 19 37.63 26.85 -43.61
C ASP A 19 37.86 27.28 -45.06
N ILE A 20 36.78 27.69 -45.74
CA ILE A 20 36.81 28.13 -47.14
C ILE A 20 37.45 29.52 -47.27
N SER A 21 37.30 30.38 -46.25
CA SER A 21 37.68 31.79 -46.31
C SER A 21 39.19 32.06 -46.33
N GLY A 22 40.02 31.04 -46.06
CA GLY A 22 41.48 31.20 -45.94
C GLY A 22 41.95 31.99 -44.71
N SER A 23 41.03 32.46 -43.86
CA SER A 23 41.35 33.26 -42.67
C SER A 23 42.02 32.48 -41.54
N CYS A 24 42.07 31.14 -41.64
CA CYS A 24 42.76 30.27 -40.69
C CYS A 24 44.30 30.23 -40.85
N GLY A 25 44.85 30.92 -41.86
CA GLY A 25 46.29 30.96 -42.13
C GLY A 25 46.85 29.75 -42.89
N TYR A 26 45.97 28.80 -43.30
CA TYR A 26 46.32 27.64 -44.11
C TYR A 26 45.46 27.59 -45.39
N SER A 27 46.07 27.23 -46.51
CA SER A 27 45.34 27.08 -47.78
C SER A 27 44.46 25.83 -47.79
N ILE A 28 43.43 25.80 -48.65
CA ILE A 28 42.54 24.64 -48.81
C ILE A 28 43.35 23.40 -49.20
N ALA A 29 44.37 23.54 -50.06
CA ALA A 29 45.30 22.46 -50.40
C ALA A 29 46.06 21.88 -49.20
N GLN A 30 46.49 22.72 -48.25
CA GLN A 30 47.13 22.25 -47.02
C GLN A 30 46.13 21.53 -46.09
N GLN A 31 44.89 22.02 -46.02
CA GLN A 31 43.81 21.37 -45.27
C GLN A 31 43.46 19.99 -45.87
N ALA A 32 43.42 19.87 -47.20
CA ALA A 32 43.22 18.60 -47.91
C ALA A 32 44.38 17.62 -47.71
N ALA A 33 45.63 18.11 -47.73
CA ALA A 33 46.80 17.29 -47.44
C ALA A 33 46.75 16.71 -46.02
N LEU A 34 46.33 17.51 -45.04
CA LEU A 34 46.11 17.04 -43.68
C LEU A 34 45.04 15.94 -43.64
N PHE A 35 43.91 16.14 -44.32
CA PHE A 35 42.83 15.15 -44.40
C PHE A 35 43.31 13.79 -44.91
N HIS A 36 44.09 13.76 -46.00
CA HIS A 36 44.65 12.51 -46.53
C HIS A 36 45.67 11.87 -45.58
N SER A 37 46.43 12.66 -44.83
CA SER A 37 47.42 12.14 -43.87
C SER A 37 46.79 11.40 -42.68
N ILE A 38 45.62 11.86 -42.21
CA ILE A 38 44.91 11.28 -41.06
C ILE A 38 43.79 10.31 -41.45
N LYS A 39 43.59 10.08 -42.75
CA LYS A 39 42.56 9.21 -43.33
C LYS A 39 42.49 7.82 -42.70
N SER A 40 43.64 7.22 -42.36
CA SER A 40 43.72 5.89 -41.75
C SER A 40 43.02 5.81 -40.38
N LEU A 41 42.89 6.94 -39.67
CA LEU A 41 42.24 7.02 -38.36
C LEU A 41 40.71 7.04 -38.44
N PHE A 42 40.13 7.28 -39.62
CA PHE A 42 38.68 7.36 -39.83
C PHE A 42 38.03 6.00 -40.16
N MET A 43 38.81 4.91 -40.14
CA MET A 43 38.27 3.58 -40.37
C MET A 43 37.16 3.23 -39.37
N ASN A 44 36.03 2.73 -39.89
CA ASN A 44 34.83 2.36 -39.13
C ASN A 44 34.08 3.52 -38.43
N LYS A 45 34.35 4.77 -38.81
CA LYS A 45 33.69 5.96 -38.22
C LYS A 45 32.94 6.74 -39.30
N PRO A 46 31.73 7.25 -39.00
CA PRO A 46 31.03 8.11 -39.94
C PRO A 46 31.72 9.47 -39.98
N LEU A 47 32.05 9.90 -41.19
CA LEU A 47 32.78 11.14 -41.47
C LEU A 47 31.86 12.13 -42.18
N ILE A 48 31.90 13.39 -41.73
CA ILE A 48 31.16 14.51 -42.33
C ILE A 48 32.13 15.66 -42.51
N ILE A 49 32.14 16.23 -43.72
CA ILE A 49 32.96 17.39 -44.05
C ILE A 49 32.06 18.61 -43.89
N VAL A 50 32.53 19.55 -43.07
CA VAL A 50 31.79 20.74 -42.70
C VAL A 50 32.55 21.96 -43.17
N CYS A 51 32.00 22.66 -44.14
CA CYS A 51 32.52 23.92 -44.66
C CYS A 51 32.05 25.06 -43.74
N ASN A 52 32.98 25.64 -42.98
CA ASN A 52 32.71 26.74 -42.05
C ASN A 52 33.06 28.10 -42.69
N LYS A 53 32.50 29.18 -42.12
CA LYS A 53 32.66 30.58 -42.56
C LYS A 53 32.13 30.87 -43.97
N THR A 54 30.99 30.26 -44.29
CA THR A 54 30.28 30.50 -45.55
C THR A 54 29.75 31.93 -45.72
N ASP A 55 29.70 32.70 -44.63
CA ASP A 55 29.40 34.13 -44.61
C ASP A 55 30.46 34.98 -45.32
N LEU A 56 31.73 34.60 -45.26
CA LEU A 56 32.81 35.33 -45.91
C LEU A 56 33.00 34.89 -47.36
N GLN A 57 32.84 33.59 -47.63
CA GLN A 57 32.94 33.04 -48.98
C GLN A 57 31.95 31.89 -49.15
N PRO A 58 30.92 32.03 -50.02
CA PRO A 58 29.97 30.96 -50.28
C PRO A 58 30.63 29.82 -51.08
N LEU A 59 30.06 28.62 -50.96
CA LEU A 59 30.58 27.40 -51.62
C LEU A 59 30.65 27.53 -53.15
N GLU A 60 29.81 28.36 -53.74
CA GLU A 60 29.76 28.62 -55.18
C GLU A 60 30.87 29.57 -55.67
N GLY A 61 31.50 30.33 -54.77
CA GLY A 61 32.54 31.31 -55.09
C GLY A 61 33.98 30.77 -55.00
N ILE A 62 34.17 29.46 -55.01
CA ILE A 62 35.47 28.79 -54.85
C ILE A 62 36.12 28.55 -56.21
N SER A 63 37.46 28.56 -56.26
CA SER A 63 38.22 28.22 -57.47
C SER A 63 37.93 26.77 -57.94
N GLU A 64 38.00 26.53 -59.25
CA GLU A 64 37.76 25.18 -59.80
C GLU A 64 38.77 24.13 -59.29
N GLU A 65 39.97 24.56 -58.89
CA GLU A 65 41.00 23.69 -58.31
C GLU A 65 40.65 23.27 -56.89
N ASP A 66 40.22 24.21 -56.05
CA ASP A 66 39.82 23.94 -54.66
C ASP A 66 38.50 23.15 -54.60
N MET A 67 37.59 23.37 -55.55
CA MET A 67 36.36 22.58 -55.67
C MET A 67 36.64 21.11 -56.01
N LYS A 68 37.67 20.83 -56.83
CA LYS A 68 38.09 19.45 -57.09
C LYS A 68 38.58 18.78 -55.81
N LEU A 69 39.40 19.46 -55.01
CA LEU A 69 39.89 18.94 -53.73
C LEU A 69 38.75 18.65 -52.75
N VAL A 70 37.78 19.56 -52.62
CA VAL A 70 36.61 19.35 -51.75
C VAL A 70 35.75 18.18 -52.25
N THR A 71 35.63 18.02 -53.57
CA THR A 71 34.91 16.89 -54.19
C THR A 71 35.64 15.56 -53.98
N GLU A 72 36.97 15.55 -54.04
CA GLU A 72 37.80 14.38 -53.71
C GLU A 72 37.61 13.97 -52.25
N MET A 73 37.64 14.94 -51.32
CA MET A 73 37.37 14.69 -49.91
C MET A 73 35.95 14.15 -49.70
N LYS A 74 34.94 14.69 -50.41
CA LYS A 74 33.56 14.18 -50.40
C LYS A 74 33.50 12.71 -50.86
N ALA A 75 34.18 12.37 -51.95
CA ALA A 75 34.23 11.01 -52.47
C ALA A 75 34.93 10.04 -51.51
N GLU A 76 35.97 10.48 -50.80
CA GLU A 76 36.64 9.66 -49.78
C GLU A 76 35.78 9.46 -48.54
N ALA A 77 35.09 10.50 -48.08
CA ALA A 77 34.14 10.40 -46.98
C ALA A 77 32.97 9.44 -47.32
N MET A 78 32.56 9.36 -48.58
CA MET A 78 31.60 8.35 -49.05
C MET A 78 32.17 6.92 -49.01
N LYS A 79 33.42 6.70 -49.42
CA LYS A 79 34.03 5.35 -49.43
C LYS A 79 34.14 4.75 -48.02
N THR A 80 34.40 5.57 -47.00
CA THR A 80 34.42 5.12 -45.60
C THR A 80 33.06 4.62 -45.11
N VAL A 81 31.96 5.01 -45.77
CA VAL A 81 30.59 4.61 -45.45
C VAL A 81 30.19 3.31 -46.18
N ILE A 82 30.59 3.13 -47.43
CA ILE A 82 30.18 2.00 -48.29
C ILE A 82 30.75 0.65 -47.81
N GLY A 83 31.90 0.64 -47.14
CA GLY A 83 32.53 -0.59 -46.62
C GLY A 83 31.73 -1.34 -45.54
N GLN A 84 30.62 -0.78 -45.05
CA GLN A 84 29.77 -1.37 -44.01
C GLN A 84 28.33 -1.66 -44.46
N GLY A 85 28.02 -1.70 -45.76
CA GLY A 85 26.73 -2.23 -46.25
C GLY A 85 25.51 -1.32 -46.05
N GLY A 86 25.72 -0.01 -45.85
CA GLY A 86 24.65 0.98 -45.93
C GLY A 86 24.35 1.34 -47.40
N GLU A 87 23.07 1.36 -47.77
CA GLU A 87 22.65 1.98 -49.04
C GLU A 87 23.12 3.44 -49.09
N ALA A 88 23.50 3.89 -50.29
CA ALA A 88 23.88 5.27 -50.57
C ALA A 88 22.64 6.19 -50.50
N MET A 89 22.15 6.44 -49.28
CA MET A 89 21.10 7.42 -49.05
C MET A 89 21.72 8.82 -48.88
N ASN A 90 21.37 9.67 -49.84
CA ASN A 90 21.57 11.12 -49.95
C ASN A 90 23.03 11.63 -50.02
N ASP A 91 23.41 11.99 -51.24
CA ASP A 91 24.64 12.71 -51.62
C ASP A 91 24.81 14.05 -50.86
N ASP A 92 23.69 14.62 -50.39
CA ASP A 92 23.60 15.94 -49.75
C ASP A 92 24.02 16.01 -48.28
N GLY A 93 24.22 14.87 -47.60
CA GLY A 93 24.50 14.89 -46.15
C GLY A 93 25.98 14.85 -45.76
N VAL A 94 26.89 14.65 -46.72
CA VAL A 94 28.33 14.42 -46.44
C VAL A 94 29.11 15.73 -46.40
N LEU A 95 28.73 16.67 -47.27
CA LEU A 95 29.28 18.01 -47.36
C LEU A 95 28.20 18.97 -46.89
N LEU A 96 28.43 19.62 -45.76
CA LEU A 96 27.49 20.56 -45.19
C LEU A 96 28.17 21.91 -44.98
N THR A 97 27.48 22.98 -45.33
CA THR A 97 27.91 24.34 -45.08
C THR A 97 27.33 24.83 -43.76
N MET A 98 28.14 25.53 -42.97
CA MET A 98 27.67 26.25 -41.80
C MET A 98 28.37 27.61 -41.66
N SER A 99 27.71 28.53 -40.96
CA SER A 99 28.33 29.74 -40.45
C SER A 99 27.96 29.89 -38.98
N THR A 100 28.96 30.14 -38.15
CA THR A 100 28.76 30.43 -36.72
C THR A 100 28.33 31.87 -36.48
N LEU A 101 28.46 32.76 -37.47
CA LEU A 101 28.07 34.16 -37.35
C LEU A 101 26.59 34.37 -37.65
N THR A 102 26.09 33.74 -38.71
CA THR A 102 24.66 33.79 -39.09
C THR A 102 23.83 32.70 -38.42
N GLU A 103 24.47 31.77 -37.70
CA GLU A 103 23.89 30.54 -37.14
C GLU A 103 23.25 29.60 -38.17
N GLU A 104 23.45 29.88 -39.47
CA GLU A 104 22.93 29.08 -40.56
C GLU A 104 23.70 27.76 -40.67
N GLY A 105 22.97 26.65 -40.84
CA GLY A 105 23.55 25.33 -41.03
C GLY A 105 24.08 24.63 -39.76
N VAL A 106 24.13 25.30 -38.61
CA VAL A 106 24.62 24.67 -37.36
C VAL A 106 23.72 23.50 -36.93
N ILE A 107 22.40 23.71 -36.98
CA ILE A 107 21.42 22.69 -36.58
C ILE A 107 21.37 21.55 -37.60
N SER A 108 21.51 21.83 -38.89
CA SER A 108 21.50 20.80 -39.92
C SER A 108 22.73 19.89 -39.83
N VAL A 109 23.92 20.45 -39.61
CA VAL A 109 25.16 19.68 -39.36
C VAL A 109 25.00 18.79 -38.14
N LYS A 110 24.46 19.33 -37.04
CA LYS A 110 24.20 18.56 -35.82
C LYS A 110 23.25 17.38 -36.11
N ASN A 111 22.10 17.64 -36.73
CA ASN A 111 21.09 16.61 -36.99
C ASN A 111 21.64 15.52 -37.92
N ALA A 112 22.30 15.91 -39.01
CA ALA A 112 22.92 14.99 -39.96
C ALA A 112 24.00 14.11 -39.28
N ALA A 113 24.83 14.69 -38.40
CA ALA A 113 25.83 13.95 -37.64
C ALA A 113 25.21 12.95 -36.65
N CYS A 114 24.17 13.38 -35.94
CA CYS A 114 23.46 12.52 -35.00
C CYS A 114 22.74 11.37 -35.70
N GLU A 115 22.01 11.63 -36.79
CA GLU A 115 21.29 10.62 -37.56
C GLU A 115 22.24 9.59 -38.17
N ARG A 116 23.36 10.03 -38.74
CA ARG A 116 24.36 9.12 -39.31
C ARG A 116 24.99 8.22 -38.26
N LEU A 117 25.35 8.77 -37.11
CA LEU A 117 25.85 7.99 -35.99
C LEU A 117 24.80 7.01 -35.46
N LEU A 118 23.53 7.43 -35.43
CA LEU A 118 22.41 6.60 -34.99
C LEU A 118 22.20 5.43 -35.95
N ASN A 119 22.20 5.66 -37.27
CA ASN A 119 22.03 4.61 -38.28
C ASN A 119 23.11 3.54 -38.16
N GLN A 120 24.39 3.92 -38.05
CA GLN A 120 25.48 2.96 -37.84
C GLN A 120 25.31 2.19 -36.52
N ARG A 121 24.91 2.86 -35.44
CA ARG A 121 24.67 2.20 -34.14
C ARG A 121 23.48 1.25 -34.18
N VAL A 122 22.41 1.62 -34.87
CA VAL A 122 21.24 0.76 -35.09
C VAL A 122 21.64 -0.45 -35.90
N GLU A 123 22.43 -0.32 -36.96
CA GLU A 123 22.89 -1.45 -37.77
C GLU A 123 23.75 -2.43 -36.95
N LEU A 124 24.70 -1.91 -36.17
CA LEU A 124 25.49 -2.73 -35.23
C LEU A 124 24.61 -3.41 -34.17
N LYS A 125 23.54 -2.73 -33.74
CA LYS A 125 22.56 -3.31 -32.82
C LYS A 125 21.71 -4.37 -33.50
N MET A 126 21.32 -4.18 -34.76
CA MET A 126 20.60 -5.13 -35.64
C MET A 126 21.36 -6.43 -35.82
N LYS A 127 22.69 -6.34 -36.01
CA LYS A 127 23.58 -7.51 -36.04
C LYS A 127 23.71 -8.22 -34.68
N SER A 128 23.27 -7.59 -33.57
CA SER A 128 23.39 -8.15 -32.22
C SER A 128 22.12 -8.88 -31.77
N LYS A 129 22.29 -9.96 -31.00
CA LYS A 129 21.15 -10.73 -30.42
C LYS A 129 20.36 -9.98 -29.33
N LYS A 130 20.87 -8.84 -28.84
CA LYS A 130 20.27 -8.03 -27.76
C LYS A 130 18.99 -7.28 -28.17
N ILE A 131 18.57 -7.37 -29.43
CA ILE A 131 17.33 -6.77 -29.89
C ILE A 131 16.10 -7.50 -29.39
N ASN A 132 16.20 -8.83 -29.25
CA ASN A 132 15.07 -9.66 -28.84
C ASN A 132 14.51 -9.22 -27.47
N ASP A 133 15.37 -8.74 -26.57
CA ASP A 133 14.97 -8.22 -25.25
C ASP A 133 14.12 -6.93 -25.33
N CYS A 134 14.32 -6.13 -26.37
CA CYS A 134 13.64 -4.84 -26.55
C CYS A 134 12.48 -4.91 -27.55
N LEU A 135 12.32 -6.03 -28.26
CA LEU A 135 11.36 -6.17 -29.36
C LEU A 135 9.92 -5.90 -28.90
N ASN A 136 9.58 -6.28 -27.67
CA ASN A 136 8.29 -6.01 -27.05
C ASN A 136 7.97 -4.51 -26.92
N ARG A 137 8.98 -3.63 -26.84
CA ARG A 137 8.79 -2.16 -26.76
C ARG A 137 8.60 -1.52 -28.13
N PHE A 138 9.16 -2.13 -29.18
CA PHE A 138 8.97 -1.68 -30.56
C PHE A 138 7.65 -2.16 -31.15
N HIS A 139 7.11 -3.26 -30.63
CA HIS A 139 5.85 -3.82 -31.12
C HIS A 139 4.65 -2.97 -30.70
N VAL A 140 4.07 -2.25 -31.67
CA VAL A 140 2.77 -1.60 -31.51
C VAL A 140 1.69 -2.62 -31.86
N ALA A 141 0.86 -2.97 -30.88
CA ALA A 141 -0.23 -3.94 -31.07
C ALA A 141 -1.32 -3.33 -31.97
N MET A 142 -1.54 -3.92 -33.15
CA MET A 142 -2.64 -3.56 -34.03
C MET A 142 -3.90 -4.33 -33.63
N PRO A 143 -4.97 -3.65 -33.19
CA PRO A 143 -6.19 -4.33 -32.75
C PRO A 143 -6.86 -5.03 -33.93
N LYS A 144 -7.12 -6.34 -33.78
CA LYS A 144 -7.89 -7.11 -34.76
C LYS A 144 -9.38 -6.72 -34.65
N PRO A 145 -10.07 -6.41 -35.76
CA PRO A 145 -11.51 -6.14 -35.74
C PRO A 145 -12.28 -7.33 -35.15
N ARG A 146 -12.93 -7.12 -34.00
CA ARG A 146 -13.74 -8.15 -33.32
C ARG A 146 -15.23 -8.04 -33.65
N ASP A 147 -15.75 -6.81 -33.59
CA ASP A 147 -17.18 -6.50 -33.75
C ASP A 147 -17.32 -5.41 -34.83
N GLN A 148 -18.48 -5.33 -35.51
CA GLN A 148 -18.83 -4.23 -36.44
C GLN A 148 -19.35 -2.97 -35.70
N LYS A 149 -18.93 -2.74 -34.45
CA LYS A 149 -19.31 -1.56 -33.66
C LYS A 149 -18.20 -0.53 -33.71
N GLU A 150 -18.50 0.65 -34.24
CA GLU A 150 -17.59 1.78 -34.21
C GLU A 150 -17.47 2.32 -32.77
N ARG A 151 -16.24 2.59 -32.34
CA ARG A 151 -15.93 3.18 -31.03
C ARG A 151 -15.15 4.47 -31.26
N PRO A 152 -15.80 5.55 -31.74
CA PRO A 152 -15.11 6.81 -32.01
C PRO A 152 -14.64 7.46 -30.69
N PRO A 153 -13.58 8.28 -30.74
CA PRO A 153 -13.17 9.07 -29.58
C PRO A 153 -14.25 10.12 -29.25
N CYS A 154 -14.76 10.09 -28.03
CA CYS A 154 -15.74 11.08 -27.56
C CYS A 154 -15.02 12.34 -27.07
N ILE A 155 -14.75 13.27 -27.98
CA ILE A 155 -14.15 14.57 -27.66
C ILE A 155 -15.26 15.64 -27.77
N PRO A 156 -15.67 16.27 -26.66
CA PRO A 156 -16.69 17.32 -26.68
C PRO A 156 -16.27 18.52 -27.54
N GLN A 157 -17.21 19.11 -28.29
CA GLN A 157 -16.95 20.30 -29.12
C GLN A 157 -16.34 21.46 -28.34
N ALA A 158 -16.78 21.68 -27.09
CA ALA A 158 -16.24 22.71 -26.21
C ALA A 158 -14.71 22.63 -26.02
N VAL A 159 -14.12 21.42 -26.05
CA VAL A 159 -12.67 21.22 -25.93
C VAL A 159 -11.94 21.60 -27.21
N LEU A 160 -12.53 21.29 -28.37
CA LEU A 160 -11.96 21.65 -29.68
C LEU A 160 -11.98 23.17 -29.87
N GLU A 161 -13.11 23.80 -29.54
CA GLU A 161 -13.25 25.25 -29.58
C GLU A 161 -12.33 25.94 -28.55
N ALA A 162 -12.21 25.40 -27.33
CA ALA A 162 -11.28 25.95 -26.34
C ALA A 162 -9.82 25.87 -26.80
N LYS A 163 -9.41 24.78 -27.45
CA LYS A 163 -8.07 24.67 -28.04
C LYS A 163 -7.86 25.65 -29.18
N ALA A 164 -8.85 25.84 -30.05
CA ALA A 164 -8.78 26.81 -31.14
C ALA A 164 -8.69 28.26 -30.60
N LYS A 165 -9.49 28.58 -29.57
CA LYS A 165 -9.45 29.87 -28.89
C LYS A 165 -8.12 30.09 -28.16
N GLN A 166 -7.57 29.11 -27.47
CA GLN A 166 -6.23 29.23 -26.84
C GLN A 166 -5.10 29.44 -27.87
N ALA A 167 -5.25 28.89 -29.07
CA ALA A 167 -4.29 29.12 -30.15
C ALA A 167 -4.40 30.54 -30.74
N ALA A 168 -5.62 31.11 -30.77
CA ALA A 168 -5.90 32.43 -31.33
C ALA A 168 -5.73 33.58 -30.32
N GLU A 169 -6.27 33.42 -29.11
CA GLU A 169 -6.24 34.36 -28.00
C GLU A 169 -5.29 33.82 -26.93
N LYS A 170 -4.20 34.54 -26.67
CA LYS A 170 -3.27 34.26 -25.56
C LYS A 170 -3.84 34.68 -24.19
N GLU A 171 -5.13 34.98 -24.11
CA GLU A 171 -5.73 35.42 -22.85
C GLU A 171 -5.79 34.26 -21.87
N LYS A 172 -5.05 34.41 -20.77
CA LYS A 172 -5.00 33.44 -19.69
C LYS A 172 -6.31 33.56 -18.90
N ARG A 173 -7.05 32.46 -18.83
CA ARG A 173 -8.18 32.34 -17.91
C ARG A 173 -7.67 32.52 -16.48
N THR A 174 -8.36 33.34 -15.70
CA THR A 174 -8.11 33.47 -14.26
C THR A 174 -8.31 32.12 -13.61
N THR A 175 -7.25 31.57 -13.04
CA THR A 175 -7.31 30.28 -12.35
C THR A 175 -7.66 30.49 -10.88
N GLU A 176 -8.14 29.43 -10.22
CA GLU A 176 -8.40 29.48 -8.77
C GLU A 176 -7.14 29.82 -7.98
N LYS A 177 -5.96 29.45 -8.51
CA LYS A 177 -4.66 29.81 -7.94
C LYS A 177 -4.39 31.31 -8.01
N ASP A 178 -4.83 31.99 -9.07
CA ASP A 178 -4.68 33.44 -9.18
C ASP A 178 -5.59 34.13 -8.14
N MET A 179 -6.83 33.67 -8.00
CA MET A 179 -7.75 34.16 -6.96
C MET A 179 -7.26 33.89 -5.53
N GLU A 180 -6.60 32.76 -5.29
CA GLU A 180 -5.95 32.45 -4.02
C GLU A 180 -4.85 33.46 -3.70
N ASN A 181 -3.98 33.79 -4.66
CA ASN A 181 -2.92 34.76 -4.48
C ASN A 181 -3.47 36.17 -4.18
N ASP A 182 -4.54 36.56 -4.87
CA ASP A 182 -5.17 37.87 -4.69
C ASP A 182 -5.86 38.00 -3.31
N ASN A 183 -6.42 36.91 -2.80
CA ASN A 183 -7.21 36.88 -1.55
C ASN A 183 -6.41 36.50 -0.30
N GLY A 184 -5.10 36.75 -0.29
CA GLY A 184 -4.25 36.58 0.90
C GLY A 184 -3.39 35.32 0.90
N GLY A 185 -3.37 34.56 -0.20
CA GLY A 185 -2.45 33.46 -0.44
C GLY A 185 -2.78 32.17 0.33
N ALA A 186 -1.88 31.20 0.19
CA ALA A 186 -2.03 29.86 0.74
C ALA A 186 -2.13 29.88 2.27
N GLY A 187 -3.21 29.32 2.81
CA GLY A 187 -3.48 29.20 4.24
C GLY A 187 -4.41 30.28 4.82
N VAL A 188 -4.66 31.37 4.10
CA VAL A 188 -5.66 32.40 4.48
C VAL A 188 -6.91 32.28 3.61
N TYR A 189 -6.73 32.08 2.31
CA TYR A 189 -7.85 31.89 1.39
C TYR A 189 -8.63 30.60 1.69
N SER A 190 -9.95 30.71 1.86
CA SER A 190 -10.86 29.57 1.98
C SER A 190 -11.73 29.50 0.73
N ALA A 191 -11.45 28.51 -0.13
CA ALA A 191 -12.21 28.29 -1.35
C ALA A 191 -13.59 27.68 -1.02
N SER A 192 -14.67 28.35 -1.44
CA SER A 192 -16.02 27.77 -1.34
C SER A 192 -16.21 26.64 -2.34
N LEU A 193 -16.49 25.43 -1.84
CA LEU A 193 -16.78 24.26 -2.67
C LEU A 193 -18.15 24.38 -3.38
N LYS A 194 -19.07 25.19 -2.82
CA LYS A 194 -20.46 25.36 -3.30
C LYS A 194 -20.57 26.28 -4.51
N LYS A 195 -19.59 27.19 -4.71
CA LYS A 195 -19.56 28.23 -5.76
C LYS A 195 -19.89 27.71 -7.17
N ASN A 196 -19.34 26.55 -7.53
CA ASN A 196 -19.41 25.99 -8.88
C ASN A 196 -20.47 24.89 -9.04
N TYR A 197 -21.39 24.74 -8.09
CA TYR A 197 -22.49 23.78 -8.24
C TYR A 197 -23.46 24.24 -9.33
N ILE A 198 -24.03 23.29 -10.04
CA ILE A 198 -25.04 23.53 -11.06
C ILE A 198 -26.38 23.08 -10.46
N LEU A 199 -27.13 24.04 -9.94
CA LEU A 199 -28.46 23.83 -9.35
C LEU A 199 -29.52 24.52 -10.21
N ALA A 200 -30.78 24.17 -10.00
CA ALA A 200 -31.90 24.82 -10.70
C ALA A 200 -31.99 26.32 -10.38
N ASN A 201 -31.75 26.68 -9.12
CA ASN A 201 -31.68 28.05 -8.64
C ASN A 201 -30.31 28.31 -8.00
N ASP A 202 -29.67 29.42 -8.37
CA ASP A 202 -28.35 29.78 -7.85
C ASP A 202 -28.39 30.25 -6.39
N GLU A 203 -29.54 30.75 -5.92
CA GLU A 203 -29.73 31.25 -4.55
C GLU A 203 -29.52 30.16 -3.50
N TRP A 204 -29.95 28.93 -3.80
CA TRP A 204 -29.91 27.80 -2.86
C TRP A 204 -28.52 27.14 -2.76
N LYS A 205 -27.50 27.66 -3.46
CA LYS A 205 -26.14 27.10 -3.39
C LYS A 205 -25.57 27.14 -1.98
N GLU A 206 -25.87 28.19 -1.24
CA GLU A 206 -25.32 28.40 0.10
C GLU A 206 -26.15 27.75 1.21
N ASP A 207 -27.34 27.26 0.90
CA ASP A 207 -28.23 26.60 1.87
C ASP A 207 -27.56 25.36 2.47
N ILE A 208 -27.91 25.07 3.72
CA ILE A 208 -27.38 23.95 4.50
C ILE A 208 -28.46 22.88 4.58
N MET A 209 -28.20 21.71 3.98
CA MET A 209 -29.10 20.56 4.08
C MET A 209 -28.98 19.93 5.47
N PRO A 210 -30.09 19.72 6.20
CA PRO A 210 -30.07 18.97 7.46
C PRO A 210 -29.63 17.53 7.21
N GLU A 211 -28.66 17.04 7.99
CA GLU A 211 -28.14 15.67 7.83
C GLU A 211 -28.87 14.66 8.73
N ILE A 212 -29.20 15.06 9.96
CA ILE A 212 -29.77 14.19 10.99
C ILE A 212 -31.01 14.84 11.58
N LEU A 213 -32.10 14.07 11.69
CA LEU A 213 -33.34 14.44 12.35
C LEU A 213 -33.79 13.29 13.26
N ASP A 214 -33.96 13.55 14.56
CA ASP A 214 -34.45 12.57 15.56
C ASP A 214 -33.75 11.20 15.53
N GLY A 215 -32.43 11.21 15.35
CA GLY A 215 -31.60 10.00 15.32
C GLY A 215 -31.61 9.24 14.00
N HIS A 216 -32.31 9.74 12.98
CA HIS A 216 -32.35 9.20 11.63
C HIS A 216 -31.63 10.14 10.65
N ASN A 217 -31.05 9.60 9.59
CA ASN A 217 -30.42 10.42 8.56
C ASN A 217 -31.48 10.91 7.58
N VAL A 218 -31.45 12.19 7.24
CA VAL A 218 -32.41 12.80 6.30
C VAL A 218 -32.22 12.23 4.88
N PHE A 219 -30.98 11.94 4.48
CA PHE A 219 -30.67 11.43 3.14
C PHE A 219 -31.34 10.08 2.83
N ASP A 220 -31.61 9.27 3.86
CA ASP A 220 -32.29 7.98 3.71
C ASP A 220 -33.76 8.16 3.27
N PHE A 221 -34.32 9.37 3.41
CA PHE A 221 -35.69 9.72 3.06
C PHE A 221 -35.79 10.72 1.88
N VAL A 222 -34.70 11.01 1.18
CA VAL A 222 -34.75 11.92 0.01
C VAL A 222 -35.11 11.12 -1.25
N ASP A 223 -36.40 11.11 -1.59
CA ASP A 223 -36.92 10.49 -2.81
C ASP A 223 -37.75 11.49 -3.63
N PRO A 224 -37.71 11.43 -4.99
CA PRO A 224 -38.55 12.28 -5.84
C PRO A 224 -40.06 12.10 -5.58
N ASP A 225 -40.46 10.89 -5.20
CA ASP A 225 -41.87 10.48 -5.08
C ASP A 225 -42.36 10.39 -3.62
N ILE A 226 -41.63 10.99 -2.66
CA ILE A 226 -41.93 10.79 -1.23
C ILE A 226 -43.34 11.23 -0.83
N LEU A 227 -43.86 12.30 -1.43
CA LEU A 227 -45.21 12.80 -1.15
C LEU A 227 -46.29 11.80 -1.54
N LEU A 228 -46.10 11.06 -2.64
CA LEU A 228 -47.05 10.04 -3.08
C LEU A 228 -47.05 8.85 -2.11
N ARG A 229 -45.87 8.41 -1.66
CA ARG A 229 -45.76 7.32 -0.68
C ARG A 229 -46.34 7.71 0.68
N LEU A 230 -46.20 8.98 1.07
CA LEU A 230 -46.79 9.49 2.32
C LEU A 230 -48.33 9.45 2.24
N GLU A 231 -48.93 9.89 1.13
CA GLU A 231 -50.38 9.85 0.94
C GLU A 231 -50.93 8.41 0.97
N GLU A 232 -50.18 7.43 0.44
CA GLU A 232 -50.55 6.01 0.54
C GLU A 232 -50.54 5.51 1.98
N LEU A 233 -49.52 5.88 2.75
CA LEU A 233 -49.36 5.46 4.14
C LEU A 233 -50.42 6.10 5.05
N GLU A 234 -50.73 7.39 4.87
CA GLU A 234 -51.80 8.06 5.61
C GLU A 234 -53.18 7.43 5.36
N ARG A 235 -53.41 6.92 4.13
CA ARG A 235 -54.65 6.21 3.79
C ARG A 235 -54.74 4.84 4.48
N GLU A 236 -53.61 4.14 4.60
CA GLU A 236 -53.54 2.85 5.31
C GLU A 236 -53.72 3.06 6.82
N GLU A 237 -53.03 4.02 7.42
CA GLU A 237 -53.18 4.37 8.84
C GLU A 237 -54.61 4.81 9.18
N GLY A 238 -55.26 5.59 8.30
CA GLY A 238 -56.65 6.00 8.49
C GLY A 238 -57.65 4.83 8.50
N LEU A 239 -57.39 3.76 7.74
CA LEU A 239 -58.18 2.53 7.80
C LEU A 239 -57.92 1.76 9.10
N GLN A 240 -56.65 1.65 9.50
CA GLN A 240 -56.25 0.89 10.67
C GLN A 240 -56.70 1.56 11.99
N GLN A 241 -56.67 2.88 12.07
CA GLN A 241 -57.14 3.61 13.24
C GLN A 241 -58.66 3.48 13.46
N ALA A 242 -59.44 3.32 12.38
CA ALA A 242 -60.87 3.03 12.48
C ALA A 242 -61.15 1.61 13.04
N ASP A 243 -60.23 0.67 12.85
CA ASP A 243 -60.30 -0.69 13.40
C ASP A 243 -59.77 -0.77 14.85
N ASP A 244 -58.71 -0.02 15.19
CA ASP A 244 -58.05 -0.05 16.52
C ASP A 244 -58.81 0.66 17.65
N ASP A 245 -59.76 1.57 17.34
CA ASP A 245 -60.64 2.20 18.35
C ASP A 245 -61.57 1.18 19.06
N TYR A 246 -61.55 -0.11 18.68
CA TYR A 246 -62.42 -1.16 19.23
C TYR A 246 -61.79 -2.08 20.30
N GLU A 247 -60.49 -1.99 20.64
CA GLU A 247 -59.85 -2.96 21.56
C GLU A 247 -58.87 -2.35 22.59
N MET A 248 -59.34 -1.62 23.60
CA MET A 248 -58.49 -1.34 24.79
C MET A 248 -59.26 -1.13 26.11
N ASP A 249 -60.23 -1.99 26.42
CA ASP A 249 -60.70 -2.19 27.81
C ASP A 249 -60.11 -3.50 28.36
N GLY A 250 -58.86 -3.44 28.83
CA GLY A 250 -58.16 -4.57 29.41
C GLY A 250 -58.69 -4.92 30.80
N MET A 251 -59.21 -6.15 30.97
CA MET A 251 -59.66 -6.67 32.27
C MET A 251 -58.52 -6.64 33.31
N GLU A 252 -58.73 -5.94 34.42
CA GLU A 252 -57.77 -5.85 35.52
C GLU A 252 -57.55 -7.21 36.20
N LEU A 253 -56.29 -7.61 36.39
CA LEU A 253 -55.92 -8.86 37.06
C LEU A 253 -56.34 -8.86 38.54
N THR A 254 -56.80 -10.01 39.02
CA THR A 254 -57.22 -10.19 40.41
C THR A 254 -56.03 -10.05 41.39
N PRO A 255 -56.27 -9.62 42.64
CA PRO A 255 -55.21 -9.43 43.64
C PRO A 255 -54.44 -10.73 44.00
N GLU A 256 -55.02 -11.90 43.72
CA GLU A 256 -54.33 -13.20 43.86
C GLU A 256 -53.31 -13.44 42.75
N GLU A 257 -53.67 -13.12 41.51
CA GLU A 257 -52.79 -13.22 40.35
C GLU A 257 -51.61 -12.24 40.45
N GLN A 258 -51.84 -11.04 40.99
CA GLN A 258 -50.77 -10.08 41.26
C GLN A 258 -49.74 -10.61 42.27
N LYS A 259 -50.20 -11.27 43.34
CA LYS A 259 -49.31 -11.90 44.33
C LYS A 259 -48.53 -13.07 43.72
N ALA A 260 -49.19 -13.88 42.89
CA ALA A 260 -48.53 -14.97 42.17
C ALA A 260 -47.48 -14.45 41.19
N LEU A 261 -47.80 -13.40 40.42
CA LEU A 261 -46.88 -12.73 39.50
C LEU A 261 -45.66 -12.16 40.24
N ALA A 262 -45.87 -11.53 41.41
CA ALA A 262 -44.79 -11.02 42.24
C ALA A 262 -43.87 -12.15 42.76
N ALA A 263 -44.44 -13.28 43.19
CA ALA A 263 -43.68 -14.45 43.61
C ALA A 263 -42.86 -15.05 42.45
N ILE A 264 -43.44 -15.13 41.25
CA ILE A 264 -42.76 -15.59 40.03
C ILE A 264 -41.61 -14.64 39.67
N ARG A 265 -41.84 -13.32 39.67
CA ARG A 265 -40.81 -12.32 39.38
C ARG A 265 -39.65 -12.40 40.37
N LYS A 266 -39.94 -12.56 41.67
CA LYS A 266 -38.91 -12.72 42.71
C LYS A 266 -38.11 -14.02 42.56
N LYS A 267 -38.76 -15.14 42.22
CA LYS A 267 -38.06 -16.41 41.96
C LYS A 267 -37.20 -16.34 40.70
N LYS A 268 -37.69 -15.67 39.65
CA LYS A 268 -36.97 -15.45 38.39
C LYS A 268 -35.74 -14.56 38.60
N SER A 269 -35.85 -13.48 39.38
CA SER A 269 -34.71 -12.60 39.68
C SER A 269 -33.60 -13.32 40.44
N LEU A 270 -33.95 -14.14 41.45
CA LEU A 270 -32.99 -14.97 42.19
C LEU A 270 -32.27 -15.98 41.28
N LEU A 271 -32.99 -16.64 40.37
CA LEU A 271 -32.39 -17.57 39.39
C LEU A 271 -31.40 -16.85 38.46
N ILE A 272 -31.76 -15.66 37.97
CA ILE A 272 -30.90 -14.85 37.09
C ILE A 272 -29.63 -14.41 37.85
N GLN A 273 -29.76 -13.97 39.11
CA GLN A 273 -28.60 -13.60 39.94
C GLN A 273 -27.66 -14.79 40.15
N GLN A 274 -28.20 -15.97 40.50
CA GLN A 274 -27.40 -17.20 40.63
C GLN A 274 -26.71 -17.60 39.33
N HIS A 275 -27.38 -17.44 38.18
CA HIS A 275 -26.79 -17.69 36.87
C HIS A 275 -25.62 -16.73 36.57
N ARG A 276 -25.79 -15.43 36.86
CA ARG A 276 -24.74 -14.42 36.67
C ARG A 276 -23.49 -14.73 37.51
N ILE A 277 -23.66 -15.11 38.79
CA ILE A 277 -22.55 -15.50 39.68
C ILE A 277 -21.78 -16.72 39.15
N LYS A 278 -22.50 -17.71 38.59
CA LYS A 278 -21.87 -18.89 37.97
C LYS A 278 -21.10 -18.52 36.70
N LYS A 279 -21.62 -17.60 35.89
CA LYS A 279 -20.97 -17.15 34.65
C LYS A 279 -19.74 -16.27 34.91
N SER A 280 -19.80 -15.34 35.87
CA SER A 280 -18.65 -14.49 36.21
C SER A 280 -17.47 -15.30 36.77
N THR A 281 -17.75 -16.41 37.47
CA THR A 281 -16.71 -17.35 37.91
C THR A 281 -16.10 -18.11 36.72
N ALA A 282 -16.88 -18.35 35.66
CA ALA A 282 -16.45 -19.04 34.45
C ALA A 282 -15.59 -18.18 33.51
N GLU A 283 -15.68 -16.85 33.60
CA GLU A 283 -14.81 -15.92 32.84
C GLU A 283 -13.35 -15.96 33.32
N SER A 284 -13.12 -16.23 34.60
CA SER A 284 -11.77 -16.28 35.20
C SER A 284 -11.21 -17.70 35.40
N ARG A 285 -12.06 -18.74 35.37
CA ARG A 285 -11.66 -20.14 35.62
C ARG A 285 -12.54 -21.13 34.82
N PRO A 286 -11.98 -22.26 34.33
CA PRO A 286 -12.78 -23.29 33.67
C PRO A 286 -13.89 -23.86 34.58
N THR A 287 -15.07 -24.12 34.02
CA THR A 287 -16.18 -24.73 34.75
C THR A 287 -15.83 -26.17 35.12
N VAL A 288 -15.81 -26.48 36.42
CA VAL A 288 -15.46 -27.82 36.91
C VAL A 288 -16.61 -28.80 36.61
N PRO A 289 -16.34 -29.97 35.99
CA PRO A 289 -17.38 -30.97 35.76
C PRO A 289 -18.01 -31.44 37.08
N ARG A 290 -19.34 -31.60 37.08
CA ARG A 290 -20.16 -31.93 38.27
C ARG A 290 -19.67 -33.17 39.02
N LYS A 291 -19.03 -34.12 38.33
CA LYS A 291 -18.48 -35.38 38.89
C LYS A 291 -17.43 -35.15 39.99
N PHE A 292 -16.67 -34.06 39.94
CA PHE A 292 -15.56 -33.81 40.86
C PHE A 292 -15.98 -33.14 42.18
N ASP A 293 -17.24 -32.72 42.32
CA ASP A 293 -17.85 -32.11 43.52
C ASP A 293 -16.90 -31.23 44.36
N LYS A 294 -16.36 -30.18 43.74
CA LYS A 294 -15.38 -29.28 44.35
C LYS A 294 -15.86 -28.69 45.68
N ASP A 295 -17.12 -28.29 45.74
CA ASP A 295 -17.73 -27.60 46.89
C ASP A 295 -18.35 -28.57 47.91
N ARG A 296 -18.22 -29.89 47.69
CA ARG A 296 -18.78 -30.97 48.54
C ARG A 296 -20.27 -30.79 48.80
N GLU A 297 -20.94 -30.37 47.74
CA GLU A 297 -22.28 -29.81 47.77
C GLU A 297 -23.33 -30.88 47.46
N PHE A 298 -22.92 -32.03 46.88
CA PHE A 298 -23.80 -33.16 46.54
C PHE A 298 -23.98 -34.13 47.72
N THR A 299 -24.59 -33.62 48.79
CA THR A 299 -24.96 -34.44 49.95
C THR A 299 -26.38 -35.00 49.83
N THR A 300 -26.61 -36.18 50.41
CA THR A 300 -27.95 -36.80 50.50
C THR A 300 -28.95 -35.89 51.22
N LYS A 301 -28.47 -35.10 52.19
CA LYS A 301 -29.28 -34.11 52.92
C LYS A 301 -29.77 -32.98 52.02
N ARG A 302 -28.90 -32.40 51.18
CA ARG A 302 -29.28 -31.31 50.26
C ARG A 302 -30.21 -31.81 49.16
N MET A 303 -29.88 -32.97 48.57
CA MET A 303 -30.72 -33.60 47.55
C MET A 303 -32.14 -33.84 48.09
N GLY A 304 -32.26 -34.34 49.33
CA GLY A 304 -33.56 -34.55 49.97
C GLY A 304 -34.38 -33.26 50.08
N ARG A 305 -33.78 -32.16 50.55
CA ARG A 305 -34.47 -30.86 50.68
C ARG A 305 -34.97 -30.33 49.35
N GLN A 306 -34.15 -30.37 48.30
CA GLN A 306 -34.53 -29.85 46.98
C GLN A 306 -35.67 -30.65 46.34
N LEU A 307 -35.68 -31.98 46.49
CA LEU A 307 -36.77 -32.81 45.98
C LEU A 307 -38.06 -32.56 46.74
N SER A 308 -38.00 -32.39 48.07
CA SER A 308 -39.16 -32.02 48.87
C SER A 308 -39.73 -30.64 48.53
N GLU A 309 -38.89 -29.65 48.24
CA GLU A 309 -39.33 -28.33 47.76
C GLU A 309 -40.03 -28.39 46.39
N LEU A 310 -39.68 -29.39 45.56
CA LEU A 310 -40.34 -29.68 44.28
C LEU A 310 -41.59 -30.57 44.45
N GLY A 311 -41.94 -30.96 45.68
CA GLY A 311 -43.08 -31.83 45.98
C GLY A 311 -42.84 -33.32 45.75
N ILE A 312 -41.58 -33.76 45.63
CA ILE A 312 -41.20 -35.15 45.36
C ILE A 312 -40.66 -35.80 46.65
N ASP A 313 -41.13 -37.00 46.99
CA ASP A 313 -40.65 -37.76 48.15
C ASP A 313 -39.19 -38.27 47.94
N PRO A 314 -38.21 -37.88 48.79
CA PRO A 314 -36.81 -38.23 48.61
C PRO A 314 -36.41 -39.61 49.17
N ALA A 315 -37.29 -40.34 49.87
CA ALA A 315 -36.93 -41.56 50.61
C ALA A 315 -36.20 -42.60 49.75
N ARG A 316 -36.76 -42.95 48.59
CA ARG A 316 -36.17 -43.95 47.67
C ARG A 316 -34.82 -43.52 47.10
N ALA A 317 -34.60 -42.22 46.87
CA ALA A 317 -33.36 -41.69 46.33
C ALA A 317 -32.23 -41.70 47.37
N ILE A 318 -32.55 -41.34 48.62
CA ILE A 318 -31.60 -41.36 49.74
C ILE A 318 -31.13 -42.78 50.04
N ASP A 319 -32.03 -43.75 50.06
CA ASP A 319 -31.68 -45.15 50.32
C ASP A 319 -30.75 -45.73 49.25
N ARG A 320 -31.00 -45.41 47.98
CA ARG A 320 -30.10 -45.80 46.89
C ARG A 320 -28.71 -45.19 47.03
N ALA A 321 -28.62 -43.90 47.36
CA ALA A 321 -27.34 -43.22 47.55
C ALA A 321 -26.55 -43.78 48.75
N ARG A 322 -27.24 -44.18 49.83
CA ARG A 322 -26.61 -44.81 51.01
C ARG A 322 -26.05 -46.20 50.70
N ARG A 323 -26.69 -46.99 49.82
CA ARG A 323 -26.22 -48.33 49.43
C ARG A 323 -24.93 -48.31 48.61
N LEU A 324 -24.73 -47.28 47.77
CA LEU A 324 -23.57 -47.16 46.89
C LEU A 324 -22.26 -46.82 47.62
N PHE A 325 -22.32 -46.31 48.85
CA PHE A 325 -21.15 -45.85 49.61
C PHE A 325 -21.20 -46.31 51.08
N PRO A 326 -20.78 -47.55 51.41
CA PRO A 326 -20.73 -48.02 52.79
C PRO A 326 -19.67 -47.27 53.63
N LYS A 327 -20.00 -46.97 54.88
CA LYS A 327 -19.09 -46.36 55.87
C LYS A 327 -17.90 -47.29 56.14
N VAL A 328 -16.67 -46.86 55.86
CA VAL A 328 -15.45 -47.55 56.30
C VAL A 328 -15.17 -47.17 57.76
N GLU A 329 -15.60 -48.01 58.71
CA GLU A 329 -15.37 -47.77 60.16
C GLU A 329 -13.97 -48.22 60.65
N GLY A 330 -13.18 -48.92 59.84
CA GLY A 330 -11.89 -49.52 60.22
C GLY A 330 -10.66 -48.59 60.33
N THR A 331 -10.75 -47.30 60.00
CA THR A 331 -9.57 -46.41 59.93
C THR A 331 -9.36 -45.48 61.13
N ARG A 332 -10.22 -45.56 62.16
CA ARG A 332 -10.19 -44.61 63.28
C ARG A 332 -9.22 -44.91 64.43
N GLN A 333 -8.70 -46.14 64.56
CA GLN A 333 -7.76 -46.49 65.66
C GLN A 333 -6.27 -46.30 65.33
N GLY A 334 -5.86 -46.35 64.06
CA GLY A 334 -4.47 -46.13 63.62
C GLY A 334 -3.84 -44.77 63.95
N PRO A 335 -4.56 -43.62 64.01
CA PRO A 335 -3.92 -42.32 64.21
C PRO A 335 -3.62 -41.96 65.68
N GLN A 336 -4.14 -42.70 66.67
CA GLN A 336 -3.85 -42.40 68.09
C GLN A 336 -2.49 -42.93 68.55
N SER A 337 -2.09 -44.13 68.13
CA SER A 337 -0.81 -44.75 68.54
C SER A 337 0.43 -44.06 67.95
N VAL A 338 0.28 -43.39 66.80
CA VAL A 338 1.39 -42.73 66.07
C VAL A 338 1.65 -41.30 66.55
N LYS A 339 0.74 -40.70 67.32
CA LYS A 339 0.81 -39.28 67.74
C LYS A 339 2.11 -38.92 68.47
N ASN A 340 2.51 -39.72 69.47
CA ASN A 340 3.71 -39.41 70.27
C ASN A 340 5.00 -39.49 69.44
N ARG A 341 5.04 -40.40 68.47
CA ARG A 341 6.17 -40.57 67.56
C ARG A 341 6.30 -39.38 66.60
N ASN A 342 5.19 -38.96 66.01
CA ASN A 342 5.16 -37.80 65.12
C ASN A 342 5.45 -36.49 65.88
N LYS A 343 4.99 -36.36 67.13
CA LYS A 343 5.30 -35.19 67.97
C LYS A 343 6.81 -35.07 68.23
N ASN A 344 7.50 -36.19 68.40
CA ASN A 344 8.96 -36.23 68.55
C ASN A 344 9.70 -36.25 67.20
N ALA A 345 9.00 -35.99 66.08
CA ALA A 345 9.54 -35.95 64.72
C ALA A 345 10.37 -37.18 64.31
N ARG A 346 10.05 -38.36 64.86
CA ARG A 346 10.75 -39.60 64.51
C ARG A 346 10.36 -40.04 63.10
N ARG A 347 11.34 -40.52 62.32
CA ARG A 347 11.13 -40.88 60.91
C ARG A 347 10.26 -42.13 60.71
N GLY A 348 10.05 -42.91 61.77
CA GLY A 348 9.21 -44.11 61.78
C GLY A 348 9.35 -44.87 63.11
N GLU A 349 8.68 -46.01 63.26
CA GLU A 349 8.76 -46.84 64.49
C GLU A 349 10.14 -47.42 64.76
N ALA A 350 10.90 -47.66 63.69
CA ALA A 350 12.26 -48.18 63.76
C ALA A 350 13.28 -47.11 64.21
N ASP A 351 12.92 -45.83 64.21
CA ASP A 351 13.82 -44.74 64.58
C ASP A 351 13.87 -44.57 66.11
N ARG A 352 14.90 -45.17 66.71
CA ARG A 352 15.17 -45.17 68.15
C ARG A 352 16.55 -44.62 68.51
N VAL A 353 17.16 -43.85 67.62
CA VAL A 353 18.49 -43.27 67.82
C VAL A 353 18.48 -42.27 68.99
N ILE A 354 19.44 -42.39 69.90
CA ILE A 354 19.64 -41.46 71.02
C ILE A 354 20.83 -40.56 70.67
N PRO A 355 20.62 -39.26 70.38
CA PRO A 355 21.72 -38.36 70.08
C PRO A 355 22.55 -38.07 71.34
N ASN A 356 23.87 -38.03 71.19
CA ASN A 356 24.75 -37.61 72.27
C ASN A 356 24.73 -36.08 72.38
N LEU A 357 23.87 -35.56 73.25
CA LEU A 357 23.66 -34.12 73.44
C LEU A 357 24.87 -33.40 74.05
N LYS A 358 25.77 -34.12 74.74
CA LYS A 358 26.94 -33.55 75.41
C LYS A 358 28.20 -34.34 75.06
N PRO A 359 28.71 -34.23 73.82
CA PRO A 359 29.90 -34.96 73.41
C PRO A 359 31.13 -34.47 74.18
N LYS A 360 31.86 -35.43 74.75
CA LYS A 360 32.98 -35.15 75.69
C LYS A 360 34.05 -34.22 75.13
N HIS A 361 34.39 -34.33 73.85
CA HIS A 361 35.43 -33.51 73.21
C HIS A 361 35.07 -32.01 73.09
N LEU A 362 33.79 -31.64 73.23
CA LEU A 362 33.38 -30.24 73.29
C LEU A 362 33.42 -29.66 74.71
N PHE A 363 33.16 -30.50 75.71
CA PHE A 363 32.94 -30.07 77.10
C PHE A 363 34.08 -30.43 78.06
N SER A 364 35.10 -31.15 77.60
CA SER A 364 36.21 -31.64 78.41
C SER A 364 37.56 -31.21 77.83
N GLY A 365 38.46 -30.73 78.70
CA GLY A 365 39.77 -30.19 78.34
C GLY A 365 39.79 -28.66 78.22
N LYS A 366 40.94 -28.04 78.54
CA LYS A 366 41.20 -26.61 78.31
C LYS A 366 42.20 -26.45 77.17
N ARG A 367 42.05 -25.41 76.35
CA ARG A 367 42.97 -25.13 75.25
C ARG A 367 44.27 -24.55 75.82
N SER A 368 45.40 -25.21 75.58
CA SER A 368 46.74 -24.73 75.92
C SER A 368 47.38 -23.97 74.76
N ASN A 369 48.47 -23.24 75.02
CA ASN A 369 49.23 -22.54 73.98
C ASN A 369 50.02 -23.58 73.16
N GLY A 370 49.54 -23.91 71.96
CA GLY A 370 50.10 -24.96 71.11
C GLY A 370 49.08 -25.54 70.12
N LYS A 371 49.28 -26.80 69.71
CA LYS A 371 48.35 -27.50 68.79
C LYS A 371 46.96 -27.64 69.43
N THR A 372 45.92 -27.31 68.66
CA THR A 372 44.52 -27.38 69.11
C THR A 372 43.80 -28.60 68.52
N GLN A 373 42.77 -29.09 69.22
CA GLN A 373 42.03 -30.32 68.84
C GLN A 373 41.03 -30.12 67.70
N ARG A 374 40.69 -28.88 67.37
CA ARG A 374 39.81 -28.51 66.26
C ARG A 374 40.46 -27.40 65.46
N ARG A 375 40.33 -27.45 64.14
CA ARG A 375 40.92 -26.46 63.22
C ARG A 375 40.45 -25.04 63.53
#